data_AF-A0A5S5C4C1-F1
#
_entry.id   AF-A0A5S5C4C1-F1
#
_cell.length_a   1.000
_cell.length_b   1.000
_cell.length_c   1.000
_cell.angle_alpha   90.00
_cell.angle_beta   90.00
_cell.angle_gamma   90.00
#
_symmetry.space_group_name_H-M   'P 1'
#
loop_
_entity.id
_entity.type
_entity.pdbx_description
1 polymer ?
#
loop_
_entity_poly.entity_id
_entity_poly.type
_entity_poly.pdbx_seq_one_letter_code
_entity_poly.pdbx_strand_id
1 'polypeptide(L)'
;MKNTLSLFVFFVVQFMVSQDLTGKWAMIIDDYTFTSIECPVIEITHDKLMTYSFDTLLGETKLEIDLKNKLFIHNDGVNYTDYHFTHDKSNFLLTTHKLSGMDRNGNKSIINNVNYVKLLPTVLKYPIDSIINKQYEHFYSKSIIRTESRIKFKGVICEEKVIEMVGIEKCPRYRLEKLDETYFIVYYPNKDHKMWMVPVKEVNRDYLLIYGLVNKKGLVKLHEIKEIRSESKLYIPNK
;
A
#
# COMPACT_ATOMS: atom_id res chain seq x y z
N MET A 1 -25.45 37.04 -31.78
CA MET A 1 -25.30 35.60 -31.42
C MET A 1 -24.02 35.43 -30.62
N LYS A 2 -24.09 35.56 -29.30
CA LYS A 2 -23.02 35.23 -28.35
C LYS A 2 -23.71 34.39 -27.27
N ASN A 3 -23.40 33.10 -27.18
CA ASN A 3 -23.63 32.22 -26.02
C ASN A 3 -23.36 30.74 -26.37
N THR A 4 -22.16 30.43 -26.85
CA THR A 4 -21.71 29.03 -27.02
C THR A 4 -20.44 28.70 -26.22
N LEU A 5 -19.98 29.61 -25.34
CA LEU A 5 -18.75 29.41 -24.56
C LEU A 5 -18.98 28.85 -23.15
N SER A 6 -20.23 28.72 -22.69
CA SER A 6 -20.52 28.32 -21.30
C SER A 6 -20.67 26.81 -21.09
N LEU A 7 -20.79 26.01 -22.15
CA LEU A 7 -20.98 24.55 -22.03
C LEU A 7 -19.66 23.78 -21.93
N PHE A 8 -18.56 24.32 -22.46
CA PHE A 8 -17.26 23.65 -22.45
C PHE A 8 -16.58 23.68 -21.08
N VAL A 9 -16.81 24.74 -20.29
CA VAL A 9 -16.17 24.91 -18.97
C VAL A 9 -16.73 23.93 -17.94
N PHE A 10 -18.02 23.57 -18.01
CA PHE A 10 -18.62 22.62 -17.07
C PHE A 10 -18.16 21.17 -17.26
N PHE A 11 -17.88 20.76 -18.51
CA PHE A 11 -17.35 19.42 -18.79
C PHE A 11 -15.90 19.26 -18.29
N VAL A 12 -15.06 20.29 -18.44
CA VAL A 12 -13.65 20.23 -18.01
C VAL A 12 -13.52 20.08 -16.49
N VAL A 13 -14.40 20.70 -15.69
CA VAL A 13 -14.31 20.64 -14.22
C VAL A 13 -14.66 19.25 -13.67
N GLN A 14 -15.61 18.54 -14.27
CA GLN A 14 -15.96 17.17 -13.86
C GLN A 14 -14.85 16.17 -14.21
N PHE A 15 -14.17 16.37 -15.35
CA PHE A 15 -13.03 15.55 -15.75
C PHE A 15 -11.83 15.67 -14.79
N MET A 16 -11.57 16.87 -14.25
CA MET A 16 -10.40 17.07 -13.37
C MET A 16 -10.49 16.34 -12.03
N VAL A 17 -11.68 16.11 -11.49
CA VAL A 17 -11.84 15.49 -10.16
C VAL A 17 -11.85 13.95 -10.24
N SER A 18 -12.29 13.36 -11.36
CA SER A 18 -12.17 11.91 -11.62
C SER A 18 -10.71 11.48 -11.87
N GLN A 19 -9.91 12.36 -12.51
CA GLN A 19 -8.47 12.16 -12.68
C GLN A 19 -7.74 11.99 -11.34
N ASP A 20 -8.20 12.64 -10.27
CA ASP A 20 -7.55 12.54 -8.96
C ASP A 20 -7.68 11.16 -8.33
N LEU A 21 -8.81 10.47 -8.56
CA LEU A 21 -9.00 9.09 -8.10
C LEU A 21 -8.35 8.06 -9.04
N THR A 22 -8.14 8.42 -10.30
CA THR A 22 -7.56 7.54 -11.30
C THR A 22 -6.15 7.09 -10.91
N GLY A 23 -5.86 5.80 -11.12
CA GLY A 23 -4.57 5.17 -10.87
C GLY A 23 -4.65 3.98 -9.91
N LYS A 24 -3.49 3.42 -9.58
CA LYS A 24 -3.38 2.31 -8.64
C LYS A 24 -3.25 2.79 -7.19
N TRP A 25 -3.86 2.04 -6.28
CA TRP A 25 -3.88 2.28 -4.85
C TRP A 25 -3.58 0.98 -4.11
N ALA A 26 -2.67 1.01 -3.14
CA ALA A 26 -2.37 -0.14 -2.30
C ALA A 26 -3.10 -0.05 -0.97
N MET A 27 -3.69 -1.16 -0.53
CA MET A 27 -4.31 -1.25 0.79
C MET A 27 -3.27 -0.96 1.89
N ILE A 28 -3.65 -0.10 2.82
CA ILE A 28 -2.91 0.14 4.05
C ILE A 28 -3.35 -0.92 5.05
N ILE A 29 -2.40 -1.78 5.46
CA ILE A 29 -2.65 -2.82 6.47
C ILE A 29 -2.51 -2.18 7.84
N ASP A 30 -3.58 -2.23 8.64
CA ASP A 30 -3.54 -1.80 10.04
C ASP A 30 -2.99 -2.91 10.95
N ASP A 31 -2.56 -2.52 12.14
CA ASP A 31 -2.02 -3.41 13.17
C ASP A 31 -3.07 -4.37 13.79
N TYR A 32 -4.34 -4.18 13.45
CA TYR A 32 -5.48 -4.99 13.90
C TYR A 32 -6.13 -5.80 12.76
N THR A 33 -5.55 -5.82 11.56
CA THR A 33 -6.09 -6.51 10.40
C THR A 33 -5.71 -7.98 10.52
N PHE A 34 -6.57 -8.77 11.16
CA PHE A 34 -6.37 -10.20 11.42
C PHE A 34 -6.51 -11.10 10.18
N THR A 35 -6.85 -10.53 9.02
CA THR A 35 -7.13 -11.29 7.79
C THR A 35 -6.11 -10.99 6.72
N SER A 36 -5.36 -12.01 6.30
CA SER A 36 -4.45 -12.00 5.17
C SER A 36 -5.23 -11.99 3.86
N ILE A 37 -5.97 -10.92 3.58
CA ILE A 37 -6.31 -10.67 2.19
C ILE A 37 -4.98 -10.35 1.54
N GLU A 38 -4.53 -11.21 0.60
CA GLU A 38 -3.32 -10.94 -0.20
C GLU A 38 -3.38 -9.49 -0.64
N CYS A 39 -2.46 -8.68 -0.10
CA CYS A 39 -2.62 -7.24 0.05
C CYS A 39 -3.20 -6.58 -1.22
N PRO A 40 -4.49 -6.20 -1.21
CA PRO A 40 -5.13 -5.80 -2.45
C PRO A 40 -4.56 -4.49 -2.96
N VAL A 41 -4.19 -4.51 -4.24
CA VAL A 41 -4.02 -3.29 -5.03
C VAL A 41 -5.31 -3.10 -5.80
N ILE A 42 -5.89 -1.91 -5.75
CA ILE A 42 -6.99 -1.54 -6.62
C ILE A 42 -6.50 -0.57 -7.68
N GLU A 43 -7.10 -0.60 -8.86
CA GLU A 43 -6.91 0.39 -9.89
C GLU A 43 -8.25 0.98 -10.26
N ILE A 44 -8.35 2.29 -10.10
CA ILE A 44 -9.54 3.05 -10.47
C ILE A 44 -9.24 3.70 -11.81
N THR A 45 -10.11 3.45 -12.77
CA THR A 45 -10.15 4.18 -14.04
C THR A 45 -11.46 4.97 -14.11
N HIS A 46 -11.69 5.67 -15.23
CA HIS A 46 -12.90 6.47 -15.41
C HIS A 46 -14.21 5.67 -15.30
N ASP A 47 -14.20 4.37 -15.65
CA ASP A 47 -15.40 3.54 -15.78
C ASP A 47 -15.27 2.15 -15.13
N LYS A 48 -14.13 1.86 -14.48
CA LYS A 48 -13.86 0.54 -13.90
C LYS A 48 -13.06 0.61 -12.61
N LEU A 49 -13.35 -0.35 -11.74
CA LEU A 49 -12.53 -0.75 -10.60
C LEU A 49 -11.92 -2.13 -10.88
N MET A 50 -10.60 -2.23 -10.90
CA MET A 50 -9.89 -3.50 -10.99
C MET A 50 -9.23 -3.82 -9.66
N THR A 51 -9.27 -5.08 -9.24
CA THR A 51 -8.63 -5.54 -8.00
C THR A 51 -7.54 -6.55 -8.34
N TYR A 52 -6.38 -6.41 -7.69
CA TYR A 52 -5.19 -7.22 -7.92
C TYR A 52 -4.67 -7.80 -6.60
N SER A 53 -4.13 -9.02 -6.67
CA SER A 53 -3.18 -9.55 -5.70
C SER A 53 -1.78 -9.17 -6.19
N PHE A 54 -1.24 -8.07 -5.66
CA PHE A 54 -0.02 -7.40 -6.15
C PHE A 54 -0.09 -7.02 -7.65
N ASP A 55 0.31 -7.92 -8.55
CA ASP A 55 0.32 -7.77 -10.01
C ASP A 55 -0.68 -8.69 -10.73
N THR A 56 -1.30 -9.62 -10.00
CA THR A 56 -2.25 -10.60 -10.55
C THR A 56 -3.67 -10.06 -10.48
N LEU A 57 -4.34 -9.87 -11.62
CA LEU A 57 -5.73 -9.42 -11.67
C LEU A 57 -6.67 -10.47 -11.05
N LEU A 58 -7.44 -10.07 -10.04
CA LEU A 58 -8.44 -10.90 -9.36
C LEU A 58 -9.85 -10.65 -9.88
N GLY A 59 -10.15 -9.41 -10.28
CA GLY A 59 -11.49 -9.06 -10.74
C GLY A 59 -11.58 -7.65 -11.32
N GLU A 60 -12.58 -7.45 -12.14
CA GLU A 60 -12.94 -6.17 -12.76
C GLU A 60 -14.43 -5.93 -12.55
N THR A 61 -14.78 -4.71 -12.13
CA THR A 61 -16.16 -4.27 -12.01
C THR A 61 -16.34 -2.96 -12.76
N LYS A 62 -17.40 -2.88 -13.58
CA LYS A 62 -17.82 -1.63 -14.20
C LYS A 62 -18.39 -0.71 -13.13
N LEU A 63 -17.87 0.51 -13.13
CA LEU A 63 -18.02 1.49 -12.07
C LEU A 63 -18.47 2.82 -12.68
N GLU A 64 -19.46 3.45 -12.08
CA GLU A 64 -19.69 4.88 -12.19
C GLU A 64 -19.27 5.55 -10.87
N ILE A 65 -18.53 6.67 -10.97
CA ILE A 65 -18.04 7.40 -9.80
C ILE A 65 -18.85 8.67 -9.62
N ASP A 66 -19.72 8.70 -8.62
CA ASP A 66 -20.41 9.91 -8.21
C ASP A 66 -19.53 10.68 -7.21
N LEU A 67 -18.77 11.64 -7.72
CA LEU A 67 -17.87 12.47 -6.92
C LEU A 67 -18.61 13.42 -5.96
N LYS A 68 -19.83 13.84 -6.31
CA LYS A 68 -20.63 14.77 -5.50
C LYS A 68 -21.10 14.08 -4.23
N ASN A 69 -21.60 12.85 -4.38
CA ASN A 69 -22.08 12.03 -3.27
C ASN A 69 -21.01 11.09 -2.69
N LYS A 70 -19.82 11.07 -3.31
CA LYS A 70 -18.68 10.22 -2.95
C LYS A 70 -19.04 8.73 -2.92
N LEU A 71 -19.64 8.27 -4.02
CA LEU A 71 -20.18 6.92 -4.16
C LEU A 71 -19.53 6.22 -5.35
N PHE A 72 -19.21 4.94 -5.16
CA PHE A 72 -18.95 4.00 -6.23
C PHE A 72 -20.25 3.26 -6.57
N ILE A 73 -20.75 3.47 -7.78
CA ILE A 73 -21.97 2.86 -8.30
C ILE A 73 -21.53 1.71 -9.21
N HIS A 74 -21.93 0.49 -8.89
CA HIS A 74 -21.57 -0.67 -9.71
C HIS A 74 -22.71 -0.98 -10.69
N ASN A 75 -22.36 -1.14 -11.97
CA ASN A 75 -23.32 -1.22 -13.07
C ASN A 75 -23.75 -2.66 -13.43
N ASP A 76 -23.30 -3.65 -12.66
CA ASP A 76 -23.50 -5.09 -12.84
C ASP A 76 -24.78 -5.63 -12.14
N GLY A 77 -25.70 -4.75 -11.78
CA GLY A 77 -27.13 -5.06 -11.75
C GLY A 77 -27.69 -5.74 -10.49
N VAL A 78 -26.86 -6.10 -9.50
CA VAL A 78 -27.35 -6.58 -8.19
C VAL A 78 -26.45 -6.11 -7.06
N ASN A 79 -26.52 -4.83 -6.70
CA ASN A 79 -25.74 -4.30 -5.57
C ASN A 79 -26.62 -4.03 -4.35
N TYR A 80 -26.57 -4.93 -3.37
CA TYR A 80 -27.10 -4.73 -2.02
C TYR A 80 -26.13 -3.93 -1.11
N THR A 81 -25.03 -3.43 -1.66
CA THR A 81 -23.95 -2.83 -0.89
C THR A 81 -23.54 -1.51 -1.54
N ASP A 82 -23.78 -0.41 -0.84
CA ASP A 82 -23.27 0.90 -1.24
C ASP A 82 -21.81 1.00 -0.80
N TYR A 83 -20.95 1.40 -1.73
CA TYR A 83 -19.55 1.70 -1.45
C TYR A 83 -19.35 3.22 -1.48
N HIS A 84 -19.35 3.83 -0.29
CA HIS A 84 -18.98 5.24 -0.19
C HIS A 84 -17.46 5.36 -0.10
N PHE A 85 -16.93 6.55 -0.40
CA PHE A 85 -15.53 6.82 -0.18
C PHE A 85 -15.28 8.20 0.43
N THR A 86 -14.12 8.33 1.06
CA THR A 86 -13.52 9.62 1.37
C THR A 86 -12.14 9.68 0.75
N HIS A 87 -11.77 10.85 0.23
CA HIS A 87 -10.50 11.06 -0.44
C HIS A 87 -9.81 12.28 0.16
N ASP A 88 -8.66 12.05 0.79
CA ASP A 88 -7.76 13.09 1.24
C ASP A 88 -6.62 13.22 0.22
N LYS A 89 -6.76 14.23 -0.65
CA LYS A 89 -5.79 14.54 -1.71
C LYS A 89 -4.42 14.91 -1.15
N SER A 90 -4.36 15.55 0.02
CA SER A 90 -3.10 16.03 0.60
C SER A 90 -2.22 14.88 1.10
N ASN A 91 -2.88 13.80 1.55
CA ASN A 91 -2.22 12.60 2.05
C ASN A 91 -2.28 11.43 1.07
N PHE A 92 -2.84 11.61 -0.13
CA PHE A 92 -3.02 10.55 -1.12
C PHE A 92 -3.77 9.33 -0.55
N LEU A 93 -4.76 9.57 0.31
CA LEU A 93 -5.47 8.55 1.08
C LEU A 93 -6.90 8.42 0.55
N LEU A 94 -7.29 7.19 0.21
CA LEU A 94 -8.65 6.80 -0.14
C LEU A 94 -9.18 5.86 0.93
N THR A 95 -10.27 6.23 1.60
CA THR A 95 -10.98 5.32 2.50
C THR A 95 -12.27 4.88 1.83
N THR A 96 -12.44 3.58 1.64
CA THR A 96 -13.70 3.00 1.17
C THR A 96 -14.52 2.53 2.34
N HIS A 97 -15.81 2.84 2.34
CA HIS A 97 -16.78 2.51 3.37
C HIS A 97 -17.81 1.55 2.79
N LYS A 98 -17.82 0.30 3.26
CA LYS A 98 -18.90 -0.64 2.92
C LYS A 98 -20.06 -0.37 3.85
N LEU A 99 -21.23 -0.09 3.29
CA LEU A 99 -22.44 0.11 4.07
C LEU A 99 -23.26 -1.18 4.22
N SER A 100 -23.99 -1.28 5.32
CA SER A 100 -24.98 -2.32 5.56
C SER A 100 -26.18 -2.18 4.64
N GLY A 101 -26.98 -3.23 4.59
CA GLY A 101 -28.38 -3.11 4.17
C GLY A 101 -29.10 -2.06 5.02
N MET A 102 -30.22 -1.58 4.49
CA MET A 102 -31.08 -0.61 5.17
C MET A 102 -31.73 -1.26 6.39
N ASP A 103 -31.64 -0.62 7.55
CA ASP A 103 -32.31 -1.06 8.77
C ASP A 103 -33.82 -0.72 8.75
N ARG A 104 -34.55 -1.10 9.80
CA ARG A 104 -36.01 -0.86 9.93
C ARG A 104 -36.40 0.62 9.91
N ASN A 105 -35.45 1.52 10.17
CA ASN A 105 -35.64 2.96 10.21
C ASN A 105 -35.15 3.66 8.93
N GLY A 106 -34.72 2.90 7.93
CA GLY A 106 -34.21 3.47 6.68
C GLY A 106 -32.72 3.84 6.71
N ASN A 107 -31.99 3.55 7.80
CA ASN A 107 -30.58 3.95 7.95
C ASN A 107 -29.63 2.86 7.45
N LYS A 108 -28.44 3.29 6.99
CA LYS A 108 -27.33 2.41 6.66
C LYS A 108 -26.18 2.66 7.64
N SER A 109 -25.55 1.59 8.11
CA SER A 109 -24.38 1.65 9.00
C SER A 109 -23.14 1.23 8.25
N ILE A 110 -21.98 1.77 8.61
CA ILE A 110 -20.70 1.32 8.07
C ILE A 110 -20.39 -0.08 8.65
N ILE A 111 -20.25 -1.08 7.77
CA ILE A 111 -19.83 -2.44 8.14
C ILE A 111 -18.32 -2.49 8.32
N ASN A 112 -17.58 -1.97 7.35
CA ASN A 112 -16.13 -1.91 7.40
C ASN A 112 -15.58 -0.72 6.62
N ASN A 113 -14.38 -0.32 7.03
CA ASN A 113 -13.57 0.69 6.35
C ASN A 113 -12.30 0.04 5.86
N VAL A 114 -11.87 0.43 4.67
CA VAL A 114 -10.59 0.01 4.13
C VAL A 114 -9.86 1.23 3.62
N ASN A 115 -8.62 1.39 4.07
CA ASN A 115 -7.78 2.51 3.69
C ASN A 115 -6.82 2.08 2.57
N TYR A 116 -6.65 2.95 1.60
CA TYR A 116 -5.72 2.76 0.50
C TYR A 116 -4.87 4.01 0.32
N VAL A 117 -3.62 3.83 -0.10
CA VAL A 117 -2.73 4.91 -0.47
C VAL A 117 -2.42 4.90 -1.95
N LYS A 118 -2.40 6.06 -2.60
CA LYS A 118 -2.10 6.15 -4.03
C LYS A 118 -0.67 5.70 -4.29
N LEU A 119 -0.48 4.87 -5.31
CA LEU A 119 0.85 4.48 -5.76
C LEU A 119 1.48 5.62 -6.55
N LEU A 120 2.68 6.00 -6.13
CA LEU A 120 3.48 7.05 -6.76
C LEU A 120 4.79 6.43 -7.24
N PRO A 121 5.35 6.90 -8.36
CA PRO A 121 6.66 6.45 -8.81
C PRO A 121 7.71 6.61 -7.71
N THR A 122 8.53 5.57 -7.50
CA THR A 122 9.62 5.65 -6.52
C THR A 122 10.73 6.53 -7.06
N VAL A 123 11.13 7.53 -6.27
CA VAL A 123 12.26 8.39 -6.60
C VAL A 123 13.56 7.66 -6.22
N LEU A 124 14.31 7.23 -7.22
CA LEU A 124 15.64 6.65 -7.04
C LEU A 124 16.72 7.72 -7.27
N LYS A 125 17.42 8.14 -6.21
CA LYS A 125 18.59 9.02 -6.35
C LYS A 125 19.87 8.27 -6.78
N TYR A 126 19.85 6.95 -6.69
CA TYR A 126 20.95 6.05 -7.02
C TYR A 126 20.42 4.76 -7.65
N PRO A 127 21.24 4.04 -8.44
CA PRO A 127 20.86 2.75 -8.99
C PRO A 127 20.47 1.76 -7.90
N ILE A 128 19.40 0.97 -8.12
CA ILE A 128 18.86 0.05 -7.10
C ILE A 128 19.90 -0.98 -6.62
N ASP A 129 20.78 -1.44 -7.51
CA ASP A 129 21.83 -2.41 -7.18
C ASP A 129 22.83 -1.87 -6.15
N SER A 130 23.00 -0.55 -6.08
CA SER A 130 23.90 0.09 -5.11
C SER A 130 23.32 0.17 -3.70
N ILE A 131 22.01 -0.05 -3.55
CA ILE A 131 21.27 0.11 -2.29
C ILE A 131 20.64 -1.21 -1.82
N ILE A 132 20.49 -2.22 -2.68
CA ILE A 132 19.80 -3.50 -2.38
C ILE A 132 20.40 -4.27 -1.20
N ASN A 133 21.69 -4.07 -0.91
CA ASN A 133 22.39 -4.73 0.20
C ASN A 133 22.39 -3.93 1.51
N LYS A 134 21.80 -2.74 1.53
CA LYS A 134 21.72 -1.89 2.72
C LYS A 134 20.72 -2.42 3.75
N GLN A 135 20.94 -2.06 5.00
CA GLN A 135 20.08 -2.40 6.13
C GLN A 135 19.53 -1.12 6.75
N TYR A 136 18.26 -1.19 7.13
CA TYR A 136 17.44 -0.06 7.57
C TYR A 136 16.78 -0.42 8.91
N GLU A 137 16.48 0.56 9.76
CA GLU A 137 15.72 0.31 10.98
C GLU A 137 14.24 -0.07 10.71
N HIS A 138 13.70 -1.06 11.41
CA HIS A 138 12.30 -1.47 11.27
C HIS A 138 11.36 -0.40 11.86
N PHE A 139 10.30 -0.06 11.12
CA PHE A 139 9.41 1.04 11.48
C PHE A 139 8.26 0.66 12.45
N TYR A 140 8.04 -0.63 12.71
CA TYR A 140 7.12 -1.07 13.78
C TYR A 140 7.86 -1.34 15.10
N SER A 141 7.10 -1.19 16.20
CA SER A 141 7.49 -1.48 17.58
C SER A 141 8.12 -2.87 17.73
N LYS A 142 9.13 -2.97 18.60
CA LYS A 142 9.72 -4.25 19.03
C LYS A 142 8.64 -5.18 19.57
N SER A 143 8.72 -6.46 19.26
CA SER A 143 7.87 -7.50 19.83
C SER A 143 8.72 -8.63 20.40
N ILE A 144 8.10 -9.55 21.14
CA ILE A 144 8.78 -10.71 21.72
C ILE A 144 9.47 -11.56 20.64
N ILE A 145 8.94 -11.57 19.42
CA ILE A 145 9.49 -12.31 18.26
C ILE A 145 10.45 -11.44 17.43
N ARG A 146 10.45 -10.11 17.63
CA ARG A 146 11.25 -9.14 16.88
C ARG A 146 12.00 -8.21 17.83
N THR A 147 13.13 -8.71 18.31
CA THR A 147 14.05 -8.02 19.24
C THR A 147 14.88 -6.95 18.52
N GLU A 148 15.26 -7.20 17.26
CA GLU A 148 15.94 -6.24 16.40
C GLU A 148 14.99 -5.58 15.40
N SER A 149 14.95 -4.25 15.42
CA SER A 149 14.25 -3.44 14.44
C SER A 149 15.14 -3.29 13.19
N ARG A 150 15.30 -4.34 12.37
CA ARG A 150 16.01 -4.25 11.08
C ARG A 150 15.15 -4.67 9.89
N ILE A 151 15.20 -3.91 8.82
CA ILE A 151 14.66 -4.21 7.49
C ILE A 151 15.83 -4.32 6.52
N LYS A 152 15.80 -5.35 5.68
CA LYS A 152 16.70 -5.55 4.55
C LYS A 152 15.86 -5.51 3.28
N PHE A 153 16.40 -4.99 2.17
CA PHE A 153 15.72 -5.10 0.88
C PHE A 153 15.74 -6.53 0.31
N LYS A 154 16.59 -7.39 0.86
CA LYS A 154 16.67 -8.81 0.51
C LYS A 154 17.19 -9.61 1.71
N GLY A 155 16.57 -10.76 1.98
CA GLY A 155 17.10 -11.74 2.92
C GLY A 155 16.03 -12.39 3.79
N VAL A 156 16.48 -13.17 4.77
CA VAL A 156 15.63 -13.82 5.78
C VAL A 156 15.64 -13.03 7.09
N ILE A 157 14.56 -13.17 7.85
CA ILE A 157 14.36 -12.48 9.14
C ILE A 157 14.88 -13.30 10.32
N CYS A 158 14.90 -14.63 10.20
CA CYS A 158 15.35 -15.50 11.27
C CYS A 158 16.77 -15.20 11.73
N GLU A 159 17.01 -15.36 13.04
CA GLU A 159 18.34 -15.47 13.61
C GLU A 159 19.00 -16.79 13.19
N GLU A 160 20.34 -16.84 13.19
CA GLU A 160 21.11 -18.03 12.79
C GLU A 160 20.68 -19.29 13.53
N LYS A 161 20.47 -19.21 14.85
CA LYS A 161 19.98 -20.33 15.67
C LYS A 161 18.63 -20.86 15.22
N VAL A 162 17.73 -19.99 14.76
CA VAL A 162 16.41 -20.39 14.25
C VAL A 162 16.59 -21.06 12.89
N ILE A 163 17.44 -20.51 12.02
CA ILE A 163 17.75 -21.09 10.71
C ILE A 163 18.30 -22.51 10.87
N GLU A 164 19.20 -22.76 11.82
CA GLU A 164 19.75 -24.08 12.11
C GLU A 164 18.68 -25.09 12.55
N MET A 165 17.64 -24.64 13.26
CA MET A 165 16.57 -25.51 13.77
C MET A 165 15.52 -25.85 12.73
N VAL A 166 15.10 -24.87 11.92
CA VAL A 166 13.91 -25.01 11.06
C VAL A 166 14.21 -25.03 9.56
N GLY A 167 15.43 -24.68 9.16
CA GLY A 167 15.84 -24.51 7.77
C GLY A 167 15.52 -23.10 7.24
N ILE A 168 16.40 -22.58 6.39
CA ILE A 168 16.29 -21.21 5.83
C ILE A 168 15.02 -21.02 4.99
N GLU A 169 14.51 -22.10 4.39
CA GLU A 169 13.31 -22.12 3.58
C GLU A 169 12.02 -21.89 4.37
N LYS A 170 12.02 -22.17 5.67
CA LYS A 170 10.89 -21.90 6.56
C LYS A 170 10.95 -20.53 7.22
N CYS A 171 12.02 -19.78 6.95
CA CYS A 171 12.21 -18.47 7.51
C CYS A 171 11.46 -17.40 6.70
N PRO A 172 10.74 -16.49 7.38
CA PRO A 172 10.16 -15.35 6.71
C PRO A 172 11.23 -14.51 6.02
N ARG A 173 10.86 -13.91 4.88
CA ARG A 173 11.78 -13.17 4.03
C ARG A 173 11.23 -11.81 3.62
N TYR A 174 12.15 -10.90 3.32
CA TYR A 174 11.84 -9.64 2.65
C TYR A 174 12.43 -9.63 1.25
N ARG A 175 11.70 -9.04 0.32
CA ARG A 175 12.19 -8.76 -1.04
C ARG A 175 11.67 -7.42 -1.51
N LEU A 176 12.55 -6.68 -2.17
CA LEU A 176 12.13 -5.54 -2.97
C LEU A 176 11.48 -6.03 -4.27
N GLU A 177 10.23 -5.64 -4.48
CA GLU A 177 9.50 -5.90 -5.72
C GLU A 177 9.02 -4.60 -6.34
N LYS A 178 8.71 -4.64 -7.62
CA LYS A 178 8.24 -3.48 -8.36
C LYS A 178 6.87 -3.78 -8.94
N LEU A 179 5.94 -2.85 -8.74
CA LEU A 179 4.67 -2.79 -9.46
C LEU A 179 4.64 -1.45 -10.18
N ASP A 180 4.53 -1.50 -11.51
CA ASP A 180 4.69 -0.34 -12.39
C ASP A 180 5.99 0.44 -12.12
N GLU A 181 5.89 1.67 -11.62
CA GLU A 181 7.00 2.56 -11.26
C GLU A 181 7.28 2.63 -9.76
N THR A 182 6.52 1.89 -8.94
CA THR A 182 6.64 1.90 -7.48
C THR A 182 7.36 0.65 -7.00
N TYR A 183 8.39 0.83 -6.19
CA TYR A 183 9.04 -0.24 -5.43
C TYR A 183 8.31 -0.49 -4.12
N PHE A 184 8.28 -1.75 -3.71
CA PHE A 184 7.67 -2.24 -2.48
C PHE A 184 8.65 -3.08 -1.70
N ILE A 185 8.68 -2.89 -0.39
CA ILE A 185 9.23 -3.90 0.51
C ILE A 185 8.12 -4.93 0.75
N VAL A 186 8.29 -6.13 0.24
CA VAL A 186 7.33 -7.23 0.35
C VAL A 186 7.80 -8.22 1.40
N TYR A 187 6.93 -8.52 2.36
CA TYR A 187 7.10 -9.51 3.40
C TYR A 187 6.42 -10.82 3.00
N TYR A 188 7.17 -11.89 3.22
CA TYR A 188 6.82 -13.25 2.90
C TYR A 188 6.91 -14.08 4.20
N PRO A 189 5.80 -14.40 4.88
CA PRO A 189 5.81 -15.29 6.03
C PRO A 189 6.28 -16.70 5.67
N ASN A 190 6.07 -17.12 4.43
CA ASN A 190 6.58 -18.35 3.83
C ASN A 190 7.03 -18.06 2.40
N LYS A 191 7.54 -19.06 1.67
CA LYS A 191 8.15 -18.86 0.35
C LYS A 191 7.21 -18.09 -0.60
N ASP A 192 6.00 -18.53 -0.84
CA ASP A 192 5.25 -18.05 -1.99
C ASP A 192 4.14 -17.04 -1.64
N HIS A 193 3.82 -16.88 -0.36
CA HIS A 193 2.71 -16.02 0.06
C HIS A 193 3.18 -14.60 0.35
N LYS A 194 2.71 -13.63 -0.45
CA LYS A 194 2.88 -12.19 -0.19
C LYS A 194 1.87 -11.75 0.86
N MET A 195 2.34 -11.37 2.04
CA MET A 195 1.43 -11.04 3.14
C MET A 195 1.42 -9.54 3.47
N TRP A 196 2.54 -8.82 3.31
CA TRP A 196 2.61 -7.39 3.60
C TRP A 196 3.43 -6.72 2.51
N MET A 197 2.96 -5.59 2.00
CA MET A 197 3.74 -4.76 1.07
C MET A 197 3.74 -3.32 1.55
N VAL A 198 4.90 -2.68 1.50
CA VAL A 198 5.05 -1.29 1.91
C VAL A 198 5.65 -0.50 0.77
N PRO A 199 4.93 0.51 0.23
CA PRO A 199 5.42 1.26 -0.90
C PRO A 199 6.56 2.20 -0.49
N VAL A 200 7.54 2.31 -1.38
CA VAL A 200 8.74 3.12 -1.22
C VAL A 200 8.55 4.41 -2.00
N LYS A 201 8.60 5.56 -1.31
CA LYS A 201 8.54 6.87 -1.95
C LYS A 201 9.88 7.27 -2.54
N GLU A 202 10.93 7.13 -1.76
CA GLU A 202 12.27 7.58 -2.15
C GLU A 202 13.34 6.69 -1.54
N VAL A 203 14.38 6.41 -2.33
CA VAL A 203 15.61 5.81 -1.79
C VAL A 203 16.80 6.72 -2.03
N ASN A 204 17.53 6.97 -0.94
CA ASN A 204 18.78 7.70 -0.92
C ASN A 204 19.89 6.79 -0.31
N ARG A 205 21.14 7.25 -0.35
CA ARG A 205 22.27 6.55 0.27
C ARG A 205 22.07 6.38 1.77
N ASP A 206 21.69 7.44 2.46
CA ASP A 206 21.66 7.44 3.93
C ASP A 206 20.29 7.07 4.50
N TYR A 207 19.23 7.16 3.69
CA TYR A 207 17.87 6.92 4.14
C TYR A 207 16.96 6.28 3.10
N LEU A 208 15.89 5.69 3.62
CA LEU A 208 14.73 5.22 2.89
C LEU A 208 13.49 5.99 3.35
N LEU A 209 12.67 6.48 2.42
CA LEU A 209 11.35 7.02 2.71
C LEU A 209 10.27 6.05 2.24
N ILE A 210 9.48 5.56 3.19
CA ILE A 210 8.30 4.71 2.94
C ILE A 210 7.02 5.44 3.35
N TYR A 211 5.88 4.95 2.87
CA TYR A 211 4.56 5.50 3.15
C TYR A 211 3.48 4.41 3.18
N GLY A 212 2.22 4.76 3.46
CA GLY A 212 1.12 3.78 3.53
C GLY A 212 1.17 2.89 4.78
N LEU A 213 1.59 3.45 5.92
CA LEU A 213 1.69 2.77 7.20
C LEU A 213 0.77 3.39 8.22
N VAL A 214 0.04 2.56 8.96
CA VAL A 214 -0.77 2.98 10.11
C VAL A 214 0.15 3.26 11.30
N ASN A 215 0.06 4.46 11.88
CA ASN A 215 0.63 4.73 13.19
C ASN A 215 -0.32 5.54 14.08
N LYS A 216 -0.02 5.64 15.38
CA LYS A 216 -0.82 6.36 16.40
C LYS A 216 -1.06 7.85 16.10
N LYS A 217 -0.40 8.45 15.10
CA LYS A 217 -0.49 9.87 14.71
C LYS A 217 -1.06 10.10 13.30
N GLY A 218 -1.50 9.07 12.57
CA GLY A 218 -2.11 9.21 11.24
C GLY A 218 -1.68 8.12 10.25
N LEU A 219 -2.32 8.12 9.07
CA LEU A 219 -2.30 7.01 8.10
C LEU A 219 -1.25 7.11 6.99
N VAL A 220 -0.51 8.21 6.90
CA VAL A 220 0.57 8.38 5.93
C VAL A 220 1.69 9.18 6.58
N LYS A 221 2.65 8.48 7.18
CA LYS A 221 3.87 9.14 7.65
C LYS A 221 5.03 8.74 6.75
N LEU A 222 5.73 9.74 6.24
CA LEU A 222 7.06 9.55 5.69
C LEU A 222 7.97 9.10 6.82
N HIS A 223 8.35 7.83 6.79
CA HIS A 223 9.33 7.30 7.72
C HIS A 223 10.69 7.37 7.03
N GLU A 224 11.52 8.31 7.48
CA GLU A 224 12.95 8.26 7.22
C GLU A 224 13.54 7.12 8.04
N ILE A 225 14.05 6.13 7.35
CA ILE A 225 14.77 5.05 7.96
C ILE A 225 16.23 5.22 7.63
N LYS A 226 17.05 5.48 8.64
CA LYS A 226 18.50 5.64 8.49
C LYS A 226 19.16 4.29 8.25
N GLU A 227 20.18 4.30 7.39
CA GLU A 227 21.03 3.14 7.19
C GLU A 227 21.73 2.75 8.51
N ILE A 228 21.64 1.47 8.87
CA ILE A 228 22.49 0.90 9.91
C ILE A 228 23.86 0.67 9.27
N ARG A 229 24.79 1.59 9.54
CA ARG A 229 26.19 1.36 9.20
C ARG A 229 26.69 0.24 10.10
N SER A 230 27.13 -0.86 9.50
CA SER A 230 27.87 -1.87 10.27
C SER A 230 29.03 -1.16 10.94
N GLU A 231 29.05 -1.15 12.28
CA GLU A 231 30.29 -0.87 12.98
C GLU A 231 31.35 -1.82 12.41
N SER A 232 32.48 -1.25 12.05
CA SER A 232 33.55 -1.91 11.34
C SER A 232 34.00 -3.19 12.05
N LYS A 233 33.97 -4.30 11.31
CA LYS A 233 34.87 -5.47 11.38
C LYS A 233 35.82 -5.48 12.59
N LEU A 234 35.45 -6.18 13.65
CA LEU A 234 36.45 -6.96 14.40
C LEU A 234 36.87 -8.10 13.47
N TYR A 235 37.98 -7.87 12.77
CA TYR A 235 38.69 -8.86 11.98
C TYR A 235 39.18 -9.94 12.95
N ILE A 236 38.57 -11.13 12.95
CA ILE A 236 39.14 -12.31 13.58
C ILE A 236 40.10 -12.90 12.54
N PRO A 237 41.44 -12.90 12.77
CA PRO A 237 42.34 -13.55 11.84
C PRO A 237 42.05 -15.05 11.84
N ASN A 238 42.03 -15.65 10.65
CA ASN A 238 42.08 -17.11 10.55
C ASN A 238 43.41 -17.61 11.13
N LYS A 239 43.31 -18.76 11.82
CA LYS A 239 44.36 -19.53 12.49
C LYS A 239 45.74 -19.46 11.85
#